data_AF-A0A9E3E1P5-F1
#
_entry.id   AF-A0A9E3E1P5-F1
#
_cell.length_a   1.000
_cell.length_b   1.000
_cell.length_c   1.000
_cell.angle_alpha   90.00
_cell.angle_beta   90.00
_cell.angle_gamma   90.00
#
_symmetry.space_group_name_H-M   'P 1'
#
loop_
_entity.id
_entity.type
_entity.pdbx_description
1 polymer ?
#
loop_
_entity_poly.entity_id
_entity_poly.type
_entity_poly.pdbx_seq_one_letter_code
_entity_poly.pdbx_strand_id
1 'polypeptide(L)' 'MTRIVLPGEPLTNHLTALRPWRDSDVAGLVLACQDREISRWTRVPWPYGEADARAYLMHRYDV' A
#
# COMPACT_ATOMS: atom_id res chain seq x y z
N MET A 1 18.52 -8.12 10.67
CA MET A 1 17.41 -7.34 10.07
C MET A 1 16.52 -6.90 11.21
N THR A 2 16.30 -5.60 11.37
CA THR A 2 15.49 -5.06 12.48
C THR A 2 14.03 -5.13 12.10
N ARG A 3 13.23 -5.85 12.91
CA ARG A 3 11.78 -5.92 12.74
C ARG A 3 11.18 -4.52 12.87
N ILE A 4 10.41 -4.08 11.88
CA ILE A 4 9.66 -2.83 11.96
C ILE A 4 8.48 -3.06 12.92
N VAL A 5 8.46 -2.36 14.05
CA VAL A 5 7.30 -2.32 14.96
C VAL A 5 6.42 -1.16 14.53
N LEU A 6 5.19 -1.46 14.12
CA LEU A 6 4.22 -0.42 13.77
C LEU A 6 3.73 0.28 15.04
N PRO A 7 3.55 1.61 15.01
CA PRO A 7 2.96 2.33 16.14
C PRO A 7 1.50 1.88 16.36
N GLY A 8 1.06 1.85 17.62
CA GLY A 8 -0.32 1.50 17.98
C GLY A 8 -1.33 2.55 17.57
N GLU A 9 -0.92 3.82 17.57
CA GLU A 9 -1.68 4.98 17.10
C GLU A 9 -1.18 5.39 15.70
N PRO A 10 -2.06 5.85 14.79
CA PRO A 10 -1.64 6.40 13.50
C PRO A 10 -0.68 7.59 13.64
N LEU A 11 0.31 7.70 12.74
CA LEU A 11 1.15 8.89 12.65
C LEU A 11 0.40 9.95 11.86
N THR A 12 0.04 11.06 12.51
CA THR A 12 -0.77 12.12 11.89
C THR A 12 0.05 13.37 11.54
N ASN A 13 -0.22 13.97 10.39
CA ASN A 13 0.26 15.29 10.02
C ASN A 13 -0.82 16.06 9.24
N HIS A 14 -1.29 17.18 9.78
CA HIS A 14 -2.43 17.94 9.24
C HIS A 14 -3.66 17.04 8.96
N LEU A 15 -4.05 16.91 7.70
CA LEU A 15 -5.19 16.10 7.25
C LEU A 15 -4.79 14.67 6.87
N THR A 16 -3.52 14.30 7.05
CA THR A 16 -2.97 13.01 6.63
C THR A 16 -2.67 12.14 7.84
N ALA A 17 -3.01 10.85 7.75
CA ALA A 17 -2.64 9.86 8.75
C ALA A 17 -1.99 8.64 8.08
N LEU A 18 -0.86 8.19 8.63
CA LEU A 18 -0.23 6.92 8.27
C LEU A 18 -0.64 5.87 9.30
N ARG A 19 -1.23 4.79 8.81
CA ARG A 19 -1.73 3.67 9.61
C ARG A 19 -1.41 2.35 8.93
N PRO A 20 -1.50 1.21 9.64
CA PRO A 20 -1.50 -0.09 9.00
C PRO A 20 -2.57 -0.17 7.91
N TRP A 21 -2.22 -0.86 6.83
CA TRP A 21 -3.11 -1.11 5.71
C TRP A 21 -4.26 -2.05 6.12
N ARG A 22 -5.42 -1.88 5.48
CA ARG A 22 -6.66 -2.63 5.74
C ARG A 22 -7.28 -3.09 4.43
N ASP A 23 -8.18 -4.07 4.48
CA ASP A 23 -8.83 -4.59 3.27
C ASP A 23 -9.67 -3.52 2.55
N SER A 24 -10.20 -2.54 3.28
CA SER A 24 -10.90 -1.38 2.72
C SER A 24 -10.02 -0.51 1.81
N ASP A 25 -8.70 -0.64 1.88
CA ASP A 25 -7.76 0.18 1.10
C ASP A 25 -7.55 -0.34 -0.32
N VAL A 26 -8.05 -1.54 -0.64
CA VAL A 26 -7.87 -2.18 -1.95
C VAL A 26 -8.33 -1.26 -3.08
N ALA A 27 -9.51 -0.67 -2.98
CA ALA A 27 -10.03 0.22 -4.03
C ALA A 27 -9.14 1.47 -4.23
N GLY A 28 -8.63 2.04 -3.12
CA GLY A 28 -7.72 3.18 -3.17
C GLY A 28 -6.36 2.83 -3.81
N LEU A 29 -5.84 1.63 -3.51
CA LEU A 29 -4.60 1.14 -4.13
C LEU A 29 -4.76 0.90 -5.63
N VAL A 30 -5.85 0.26 -6.04
CA VAL A 30 -6.15 0.04 -7.46
C VAL A 30 -6.24 1.38 -8.19
N LEU A 31 -6.95 2.36 -7.63
CA LEU A 31 -7.10 3.69 -8.21
C LEU A 31 -5.74 4.40 -8.34
N ALA A 32 -4.94 4.41 -7.28
CA ALA A 32 -3.63 5.05 -7.30
C ALA A 32 -2.71 4.42 -8.38
N CYS A 33 -2.69 3.09 -8.47
CA CYS A 33 -1.80 2.37 -9.38
C CYS A 33 -2.29 2.33 -10.84
N GLN A 34 -3.44 2.93 -11.18
CA GLN A 34 -3.82 3.17 -12.58
C GLN A 34 -2.96 4.24 -13.25
N ASP A 35 -2.14 4.99 -12.51
CA ASP A 35 -1.19 5.93 -13.10
C ASP A 35 0.01 5.18 -13.70
N ARG A 36 0.15 5.28 -15.04
CA ARG A 36 1.25 4.64 -15.78
C ARG A 36 2.63 5.12 -15.32
N GLU A 37 2.77 6.35 -14.82
CA GLU A 37 4.05 6.85 -14.32
C GLU A 37 4.52 6.06 -13.08
N ILE A 38 3.60 5.53 -12.26
CA ILE A 38 3.98 4.67 -11.13
C ILE A 38 4.65 3.40 -11.65
N SER A 39 4.05 2.70 -12.62
CA SER A 39 4.61 1.47 -13.19
C SER A 39 5.92 1.71 -13.95
N ARG A 40 6.09 2.90 -14.53
CA ARG A 40 7.29 3.30 -15.26
C ARG A 40 8.52 3.41 -14.36
N TRP A 41 8.33 3.89 -13.13
CA TRP A 41 9.43 4.21 -12.20
C TRP A 41 9.53 3.28 -10.99
N THR A 42 8.58 2.37 -10.81
CA THR A 42 8.54 1.44 -9.67
C THR A 42 8.41 -0.02 -10.14
N ARG A 43 8.22 -0.95 -9.20
CA ARG A 43 7.96 -2.38 -9.48
C ARG A 43 6.47 -2.73 -9.47
N VAL A 44 5.59 -1.75 -9.40
CA VAL A 44 4.14 -1.96 -9.48
C VAL A 44 3.79 -2.49 -10.88
N PRO A 45 3.09 -3.64 -10.99
CA PRO A 45 2.75 -4.24 -12.28
C PRO A 45 1.77 -3.37 -13.09
N TRP A 46 1.76 -3.54 -14.42
CA TRP A 46 0.80 -2.90 -15.32
C TRP A 46 0.14 -3.92 -16.25
N PRO A 47 -1.21 -3.91 -16.38
CA PRO A 47 -2.18 -3.12 -15.60
C PRO A 47 -2.25 -3.58 -14.14
N TYR A 48 -2.50 -2.67 -13.21
CA TYR A 48 -2.67 -3.00 -11.78
C TYR A 48 -4.14 -3.25 -11.45
N GLY A 49 -4.45 -4.40 -10.86
CA GLY A 49 -5.81 -4.81 -10.54
C GLY A 49 -6.05 -5.12 -9.06
N GLU A 50 -7.29 -5.50 -8.75
CA GLU A 50 -7.70 -5.85 -7.39
C GLU A 50 -6.93 -7.05 -6.83
N ALA A 51 -6.60 -8.02 -7.68
CA ALA A 51 -5.80 -9.19 -7.30
C ALA A 51 -4.39 -8.78 -6.85
N ASP A 52 -3.77 -7.83 -7.55
CA ASP A 52 -2.44 -7.30 -7.20
C ASP A 52 -2.47 -6.55 -5.87
N ALA A 53 -3.52 -5.74 -5.66
CA ALA A 53 -3.74 -5.03 -4.40
C ALA A 53 -3.86 -6.02 -3.23
N ARG A 54 -4.71 -7.03 -3.34
CA ARG A 54 -4.89 -8.04 -2.29
C ARG A 54 -3.61 -8.83 -2.03
N ALA A 55 -2.88 -9.24 -3.07
CA ALA A 55 -1.59 -9.92 -2.92
C ALA A 55 -0.57 -9.04 -2.17
N TYR A 56 -0.50 -7.76 -2.49
CA TYR A 56 0.34 -6.80 -1.75
C TYR A 56 -0.08 -6.71 -0.27
N LEU A 57 -1.39 -6.65 0.02
CA LEU A 57 -1.92 -6.63 1.38
C LEU A 57 -1.59 -7.88 2.20
N MET A 58 -1.43 -9.03 1.55
CA MET A 58 -1.05 -10.28 2.21
C MET A 58 0.45 -10.31 2.55
N HIS A 59 1.31 -9.76 1.70
CA HIS A 59 2.78 -9.87 1.85
C HIS A 59 3.46 -8.70 2.57
N ARG A 60 2.80 -7.54 2.66
CA ARG A 60 3.35 -6.26 3.17
C ARG A 60 3.97 -6.28 4.58
N TYR A 61 3.82 -7.36 5.35
CA TYR A 61 4.35 -7.49 6.72
C TYR A 61 5.25 -8.72 6.94
N ASP A 62 5.60 -9.46 5.87
CA ASP A 62 6.41 -10.69 5.94
C ASP A 62 7.93 -10.41 6.02
N VAL A 63 8.37 -9.33 6.67
CA VAL A 63 9.80 -8.92 6.77
C VAL A 63 10.31 -8.72 8.19
#